data_AF-A0A919ZXF2-F1
#
_entry.id   AF-A0A919ZXF2-F1
#
_cell.length_a   1.000
_cell.length_b   1.000
_cell.length_c   1.000
_cell.angle_alpha   90.00
_cell.angle_beta   90.00
_cell.angle_gamma   90.00
#
_symmetry.space_group_name_H-M   'P 1'
#
loop_
_entity.id
_entity.type
_entity.pdbx_description
1 polymer ?
#
loop_
_entity_poly.entity_id
_entity_poly.type
_entity_poly.pdbx_seq_one_letter_code
_entity_poly.pdbx_strand_id
1 'polypeptide(L)'
;MLAYAFGLPFLMSNKFFNTIYFAMSKTSMVLKLGLVSLFINILLNYFFVYVLELNHVGIALATSFSAIAIYLISLFWLNKNDLFNGRGKILSYIFAILGLLIMIFTINI
;
A
#
# COMPACT_ATOMS: atom_id res chain seq x y z
N MET A 1 -6.19 -11.95 -12.91
CA MET A 1 -6.89 -12.11 -11.60
C MET A 1 -5.93 -12.38 -10.45
N LEU A 2 -4.85 -13.16 -10.63
CA LEU A 2 -3.82 -13.39 -9.58
C LEU A 2 -3.16 -12.10 -9.05
N ALA A 3 -2.90 -11.11 -9.91
CA ALA A 3 -2.30 -9.83 -9.49
C ALA A 3 -3.10 -9.07 -8.41
N TYR A 4 -4.42 -9.27 -8.33
CA TYR A 4 -5.27 -8.61 -7.34
C TYR A 4 -5.14 -9.26 -5.95
N ALA A 5 -4.90 -10.58 -5.89
CA ALA A 5 -4.83 -11.33 -4.64
C ALA A 5 -3.71 -10.84 -3.71
N PHE A 6 -2.65 -10.27 -4.29
CA PHE A 6 -1.47 -9.82 -3.55
C PHE A 6 -1.56 -8.39 -3.03
N GLY A 7 -2.42 -7.54 -3.61
CA GLY A 7 -2.74 -6.24 -3.03
C GLY A 7 -3.69 -6.32 -1.83
N LEU A 8 -4.47 -7.40 -1.72
CA LEU A 8 -5.47 -7.58 -0.67
C LEU A 8 -4.94 -7.45 0.76
N PRO A 9 -3.79 -8.04 1.14
CA PRO A 9 -3.27 -7.89 2.50
C PRO A 9 -2.90 -6.44 2.83
N PHE A 10 -2.44 -5.67 1.86
CA PHE A 10 -2.12 -4.25 2.02
C PHE A 10 -3.37 -3.37 2.06
N LEU A 11 -4.36 -3.67 1.23
CA LEU A 11 -5.68 -3.03 1.28
C LEU A 11 -6.34 -3.23 2.64
N MET A 12 -6.23 -4.42 3.23
CA MET A 12 -6.71 -4.69 4.59
C MET A 12 -5.85 -3.99 5.65
N SER A 13 -4.54 -3.88 5.43
CA SER A 13 -3.65 -3.15 6.33
C SER A 13 -3.96 -1.65 6.40
N ASN A 14 -4.51 -1.04 5.33
CA ASN A 14 -4.99 0.34 5.38
C ASN A 14 -6.14 0.52 6.38
N LYS A 15 -7.05 -0.46 6.50
CA LYS A 15 -8.10 -0.42 7.53
C LYS A 15 -7.51 -0.49 8.94
N PHE A 16 -6.49 -1.32 9.14
CA PHE A 16 -5.77 -1.38 10.41
C PHE A 16 -5.14 -0.03 10.78
N PHE A 17 -4.41 0.61 9.88
CA PHE A 17 -3.84 1.94 10.15
C PHE A 17 -4.90 3.00 10.40
N ASN A 18 -6.02 2.97 9.68
CA ASN A 18 -7.13 3.88 9.93
C ASN A 18 -7.62 3.75 11.37
N THR A 19 -7.81 2.54 11.89
CA THR A 19 -8.18 2.31 13.30
C THR A 19 -7.16 2.92 14.26
N ILE A 20 -5.85 2.80 13.99
CA ILE A 20 -4.81 3.42 14.81
C ILE A 20 -4.92 4.95 14.77
N TYR A 21 -5.06 5.55 13.59
CA TYR A 21 -5.20 7.01 13.45
C TYR A 21 -6.47 7.54 14.10
N PHE A 22 -7.58 6.79 14.05
CA PHE A 22 -8.80 7.12 14.77
C PHE A 22 -8.59 7.06 16.29
N ALA A 23 -7.95 6.00 16.81
CA ALA A 23 -7.64 5.86 18.23
C ALA A 23 -6.75 7.01 18.76
N MET A 24 -5.86 7.55 17.91
CA MET A 24 -4.99 8.68 18.24
C MET A 24 -5.63 10.06 17.97
N SER A 25 -6.92 10.12 17.62
CA SER A 25 -7.60 11.36 17.22
C SER A 25 -6.93 12.11 16.06
N LYS A 26 -6.21 11.40 15.18
CA LYS A 26 -5.52 11.93 13.99
C LYS A 26 -6.28 11.62 12.70
N THR A 27 -7.58 11.92 12.66
CA THR A 27 -8.48 11.64 11.52
C THR A 27 -8.05 12.34 10.22
N SER A 28 -7.42 13.51 10.34
CA SER A 28 -6.87 14.23 9.18
C SER A 28 -5.77 13.45 8.45
N MET A 29 -5.07 12.54 9.14
CA MET A 29 -4.06 11.67 8.52
C MET A 29 -4.70 10.63 7.60
N VAL A 30 -5.84 10.07 8.00
CA VAL A 30 -6.62 9.12 7.19
C VAL A 30 -7.04 9.76 5.86
N LEU A 31 -7.53 11.01 5.93
CA LEU A 31 -7.93 11.75 4.73
C LEU A 31 -6.75 12.06 3.81
N LYS A 32 -5.62 12.54 4.37
CA LYS A 32 -4.41 12.82 3.60
C LYS A 32 -3.88 11.58 2.90
N LEU A 33 -3.79 10.46 3.61
CA LEU A 33 -3.34 9.19 3.03
C LEU A 33 -4.32 8.67 1.98
N GLY A 34 -5.63 8.82 2.18
CA GLY A 34 -6.64 8.48 1.18
C GLY A 34 -6.47 9.29 -0.12
N LEU A 35 -6.27 10.60 -0.02
CA LEU A 35 -6.04 11.47 -1.19
C LEU A 35 -4.74 11.11 -1.91
N VAL A 36 -3.64 10.89 -1.17
CA VAL A 36 -2.37 10.44 -1.75
C VAL A 36 -2.54 9.09 -2.45
N SER A 37 -3.29 8.16 -1.85
CA SER A 37 -3.59 6.84 -2.42
C SER A 37 -4.29 6.95 -3.78
N LEU A 38 -5.31 7.81 -3.85
CA LEU A 38 -6.07 8.05 -5.07
C LEU A 38 -5.18 8.65 -6.16
N PHE A 39 -4.36 9.64 -5.80
CA PHE A 39 -3.43 10.27 -6.73
C PHE A 39 -2.42 9.26 -7.29
N ILE A 40 -1.75 8.50 -6.42
CA ILE A 40 -0.78 7.47 -6.84
C ILE A 40 -1.48 6.42 -7.71
N ASN A 41 -2.68 5.99 -7.31
CA ASN A 41 -3.42 4.97 -8.04
C ASN A 41 -3.81 5.43 -9.44
N ILE A 42 -4.29 6.68 -9.61
CA ILE A 42 -4.66 7.21 -10.93
C ILE A 42 -3.43 7.31 -11.84
N LEU A 43 -2.31 7.84 -11.32
CA LEU A 43 -1.06 7.94 -12.08
C LEU A 43 -0.55 6.56 -12.51
N LEU A 44 -0.57 5.58 -11.60
CA LEU A 44 -0.14 4.22 -11.90
C LEU A 44 -1.12 3.49 -12.83
N ASN A 45 -2.42 3.74 -12.73
CA ASN A 45 -3.40 3.20 -13.67
C ASN A 45 -3.09 3.69 -15.08
N TYR A 46 -2.87 4.99 -15.24
CA TYR A 46 -2.52 5.54 -16.55
C TYR A 46 -1.25 4.89 -17.10
N PHE A 47 -0.20 4.79 -16.27
CA PHE A 47 1.06 4.18 -16.66
C PHE A 47 0.93 2.69 -17.01
N PHE A 48 0.36 1.87 -16.12
CA PHE A 48 0.28 0.43 -16.34
C PHE A 48 -0.70 0.04 -17.45
N VAL A 49 -1.83 0.73 -17.58
CA VAL A 49 -2.84 0.39 -18.58
C VAL A 49 -2.45 0.88 -19.97
N TYR A 50 -2.00 2.13 -20.09
CA TYR A 50 -1.75 2.74 -21.41
C TYR A 50 -0.30 2.71 -21.86
N VAL A 51 0.68 2.83 -20.95
CA VAL A 51 2.11 2.85 -21.35
C VAL A 51 2.67 1.44 -21.45
N LEU A 52 2.27 0.54 -20.55
CA LEU A 52 2.72 -0.85 -20.52
C LEU A 52 1.73 -1.84 -21.15
N GLU A 53 0.59 -1.35 -21.65
CA GLU A 53 -0.44 -2.15 -22.35
C GLU A 53 -0.95 -3.37 -21.55
N LEU A 54 -0.90 -3.31 -20.20
CA LEU A 54 -1.27 -4.42 -19.32
C LEU A 54 -2.80 -4.61 -19.18
N ASN A 55 -3.61 -3.84 -19.93
CA ASN A 55 -5.08 -3.90 -19.91
C ASN A 55 -5.65 -3.95 -18.47
N HIS A 56 -6.51 -4.94 -18.18
CA HIS A 56 -7.13 -5.10 -16.86
C HIS A 56 -6.14 -5.50 -15.74
N VAL A 57 -4.99 -6.10 -16.10
CA VAL A 57 -3.95 -6.46 -15.12
C VAL A 57 -3.27 -5.20 -14.60
N GLY A 58 -3.12 -4.18 -15.46
CA GLY A 58 -2.57 -2.88 -15.09
C GLY A 58 -3.36 -2.20 -13.96
N ILE A 59 -4.68 -2.34 -13.97
CA ILE A 59 -5.57 -1.78 -12.93
C ILE A 59 -5.32 -2.45 -11.57
N ALA A 60 -5.18 -3.78 -11.57
CA ALA A 60 -4.90 -4.54 -10.35
C ALA A 60 -3.51 -4.21 -9.78
N LEU A 61 -2.51 -4.05 -10.65
CA LEU A 61 -1.16 -3.66 -10.26
C LEU A 61 -1.13 -2.24 -9.69
N ALA A 62 -1.79 -1.27 -10.33
CA ALA A 62 -1.89 0.11 -9.84
C ALA A 62 -2.51 0.18 -8.43
N THR A 63 -3.55 -0.62 -8.18
CA THR A 63 -4.25 -0.69 -6.89
C THR A 63 -3.35 -1.30 -5.82
N SER A 64 -2.64 -2.36 -6.15
CA SER A 64 -1.74 -3.04 -5.23
C SER A 64 -0.51 -2.18 -4.88
N PHE A 65 0.12 -1.55 -5.88
CA PHE A 65 1.24 -0.63 -5.65
C PHE A 65 0.85 0.59 -4.83
N SER A 66 -0.31 1.19 -5.11
CA SER A 66 -0.80 2.32 -4.30
C SER A 66 -1.03 1.90 -2.84
N ALA A 67 -1.64 0.74 -2.60
CA ALA A 67 -1.86 0.22 -1.25
C ALA A 67 -0.54 0.00 -0.48
N ILE A 68 0.47 -0.58 -1.14
CA ILE A 68 1.81 -0.77 -0.55
C ILE A 68 2.49 0.58 -0.26
N ALA A 69 2.38 1.55 -1.17
CA ALA A 69 2.95 2.88 -0.95
C ALA A 69 2.37 3.55 0.30
N ILE A 70 1.05 3.49 0.48
CA ILE A 70 0.37 4.04 1.65
C ILE A 70 0.69 3.27 2.93
N TYR A 71 0.84 1.95 2.84
CA TYR A 71 1.32 1.11 3.94
C TYR A 71 2.69 1.59 4.43
N LEU A 72 3.65 1.79 3.50
CA LEU A 72 5.00 2.24 3.82
C LEU A 72 5.03 3.65 4.41
N ILE A 73 4.26 4.58 3.83
CA ILE A 73 4.15 5.96 4.35
C ILE A 73 3.59 5.95 5.77
N SER A 74 2.55 5.14 6.02
CA SER A 74 1.96 5.01 7.35
C SER A 74 2.95 4.42 8.36
N LEU A 75 3.68 3.37 7.95
CA LEU A 75 4.68 2.75 8.79
C LEU A 75 5.80 3.73 9.15
N PHE A 76 6.28 4.49 8.17
CA PHE A 76 7.30 5.53 8.38
C PHE A 76 6.81 6.60 9.36
N TRP A 77 5.56 7.05 9.22
CA TRP A 77 4.99 8.05 10.12
C TRP A 77 4.85 7.52 11.55
N LEU A 78 4.35 6.29 11.75
CA LEU A 78 4.28 5.68 13.08
C LEU A 78 5.66 5.50 13.72
N ASN A 79 6.66 5.10 12.92
CA ASN A 79 8.03 4.94 13.38
C ASN A 79 8.67 6.27 13.82
N LYS A 80 8.39 7.36 13.11
CA LYS A 80 8.86 8.70 13.47
C LYS A 80 8.27 9.22 14.78
N ASN A 81 7.08 8.75 15.17
CA ASN A 81 6.41 9.16 16.41
C ASN A 81 6.62 8.14 17.55
N ASP A 82 7.51 7.15 17.38
CA ASP A 82 7.81 6.08 18.34
C ASP A 82 6.59 5.30 18.86
N LEU A 83 5.55 5.21 18.03
CA LEU A 83 4.29 4.53 18.34
C LEU A 83 4.36 3.01 18.12
N PHE A 84 5.49 2.52 17.60
CA PHE A 84 5.66 1.13 17.21
C PHE A 84 6.83 0.51 17.96
N ASN A 85 6.62 -0.66 18.55
CA ASN A 85 7.67 -1.38 19.28
C ASN A 85 8.73 -1.92 18.31
N GLY A 86 10.01 -1.94 18.70
CA GLY A 86 11.14 -2.27 17.80
C GLY A 86 10.99 -3.60 17.04
N ARG A 87 10.47 -4.64 17.70
CA ARG A 87 10.15 -5.93 17.07
C ARG A 87 9.02 -5.82 16.04
N GLY A 88 7.99 -5.03 16.35
CA GLY A 88 6.90 -4.72 15.42
C GLY A 88 7.40 -3.99 14.18
N LYS A 89 8.34 -3.04 14.33
CA LYS A 89 8.93 -2.27 13.20
C LYS A 89 9.53 -3.23 12.17
N ILE A 90 10.40 -4.14 12.62
CA ILE A 90 11.05 -5.15 11.77
C ILE A 90 9.99 -6.01 11.07
N LEU A 91 9.01 -6.52 11.80
CA LEU A 91 8.03 -7.46 11.26
C LEU A 91 7.18 -6.81 10.16
N SER A 92 6.82 -5.54 10.33
CA SER A 92 6.05 -4.79 9.33
C SER A 92 6.86 -4.46 8.07
N TYR A 93 8.15 -4.14 8.19
CA TYR A 93 9.01 -3.95 7.00
C TYR A 93 9.22 -5.27 6.24
N ILE A 94 9.42 -6.38 6.94
CA ILE A 94 9.53 -7.71 6.32
C ILE A 94 8.24 -8.04 5.54
N PHE A 95 7.08 -7.78 6.14
CA PHE A 95 5.79 -7.98 5.49
C PHE A 95 5.65 -7.16 4.20
N ALA A 96 6.08 -5.88 4.21
CA ALA A 96 6.07 -5.04 3.02
C ALA A 96 7.02 -5.53 1.92
N ILE A 97 8.24 -5.94 2.29
CA ILE A 97 9.23 -6.44 1.33
C ILE A 97 8.76 -7.75 0.69
N LEU A 98 8.19 -8.67 1.47
CA LEU A 98 7.60 -9.91 0.94
C LEU A 98 6.48 -9.62 -0.06
N GLY A 99 5.58 -8.68 0.27
CA GLY A 99 4.52 -8.26 -0.66
C GLY A 99 5.05 -7.69 -1.96
N LEU A 100 6.08 -6.83 -1.90
CA LEU A 100 6.75 -6.27 -3.08
C LEU A 100 7.42 -7.35 -3.93
N LEU A 101 8.16 -8.28 -3.32
CA LEU A 101 8.83 -9.38 -4.03
C LEU A 101 7.83 -10.26 -4.77
N ILE A 102 6.72 -10.62 -4.13
CA ILE A 102 5.67 -11.44 -4.73
C ILE A 102 4.99 -10.70 -5.89
N MET A 103 4.79 -9.38 -5.78
CA MET A 103 4.27 -8.57 -6.88
C MET A 103 5.20 -8.54 -8.08
N ILE A 104 6.51 -8.34 -7.87
CA ILE A 104 7.51 -8.34 -8.95
C ILE A 104 7.54 -9.70 -9.64
N PHE A 105 7.44 -10.80 -8.90
CA PHE A 105 7.37 -12.15 -9.47
C PHE A 105 6.13 -12.35 -10.35
N THR A 106 4.99 -11.75 -9.97
CA THR A 106 3.74 -11.84 -10.74
C THR A 106 3.78 -11.03 -12.05
N ILE A 107 4.62 -10.00 -12.15
CA ILE A 107 4.80 -9.22 -13.38
C ILE A 107 5.60 -10.02 -14.43
N ASN A 108 6.43 -10.97 -14.00
CA ASN A 108 7.30 -11.78 -14.86
C ASN A 108 6.65 -13.12 -15.32
N ILE A 109 5.39 -13.36 -14.99
CA ILE A 109 4.60 -14.56 -15.37
C ILE A 109 3.46 -14.13 -16.28
#